data_AF-A0A4Q0VG73-F1
#
_entry.id   AF-A0A4Q0VG73-F1
#
_cell.length_a   1.000
_cell.length_b   1.000
_cell.length_c   1.000
_cell.angle_alpha   90.00
_cell.angle_beta   90.00
_cell.angle_gamma   90.00
#
_symmetry.space_group_name_H-M   'P 1'
#
loop_
_entity.id
_entity.type
_entity.pdbx_description
1 polymer ?
#
loop_
_entity_poly.entity_id
_entity_poly.type
_entity_poly.pdbx_seq_one_letter_code
_entity_poly.pdbx_strand_id
1 'polypeptide(L)'
;MRNHQFAIRPTTPQQALVELQRIHFLDATTEAATTPSQLLRAFYVKSWPEFSSDASVAVQLTNLLATPDQNAQTFLTSHDNVPVTVFYNLALQRLNFAPGQDFDLADPLTAMTKIQLPVSPHATTEFTLDELKQAWYLLLATHTKTGQTFLDQLTTHGYFVPFYHDPTTPKPLLFNGKAQAVFDTHDLRREVVYVESSQDTDHDGQRDLLKVEILRPGATDTGLKVPVLYTASPYN
;
A
#
# COMPACT_ATOMS: atom_id res chain seq x y z
N MET A 1 -2.14 8.86 20.37
CA MET A 1 -0.98 8.13 19.80
C MET A 1 -0.18 9.10 18.94
N ARG A 2 1.14 8.91 18.80
CA ARG A 2 1.96 9.60 17.80
C ARG A 2 2.55 8.54 16.85
N ASN A 3 2.50 8.79 15.55
CA ASN A 3 2.92 7.89 14.49
C ASN A 3 4.20 8.46 13.86
N HIS A 4 5.35 7.97 14.34
CA HIS A 4 6.64 8.39 13.81
C HIS A 4 7.00 7.55 12.59
N GLN A 5 6.75 8.08 11.39
CA GLN A 5 7.02 7.39 10.13
C GLN A 5 8.19 8.04 9.36
N PHE A 6 9.38 7.47 9.51
CA PHE A 6 10.60 7.95 8.85
C PHE A 6 10.83 7.36 7.45
N ALA A 7 10.07 6.32 7.08
CA ALA A 7 10.31 5.55 5.87
C ALA A 7 9.62 6.13 4.62
N ILE A 8 8.88 7.24 4.71
CA ILE A 8 8.30 7.89 3.53
C ILE A 8 9.44 8.55 2.75
N ARG A 9 9.73 8.02 1.57
CA ARG A 9 10.78 8.57 0.70
C ARG A 9 10.28 9.87 0.05
N PRO A 10 11.03 10.98 0.13
CA PRO A 10 10.76 12.15 -0.69
C PRO A 10 10.65 11.76 -2.17
N THR A 11 9.55 12.16 -2.80
CA THR A 11 9.21 11.74 -4.17
C THR A 11 8.64 12.95 -4.90
N THR A 12 9.07 13.19 -6.15
CA THR A 12 8.55 14.30 -6.94
C THR A 12 7.13 14.00 -7.42
N PRO A 13 6.31 15.03 -7.74
CA PRO A 13 4.96 14.80 -8.26
C PRO A 13 4.92 13.87 -9.48
N GLN A 14 5.87 14.02 -10.42
CA GLN A 14 5.96 13.18 -11.61
C GLN A 14 6.29 11.73 -11.27
N GLN A 15 7.21 11.50 -10.32
CA GLN A 15 7.55 10.15 -9.87
C GLN A 15 6.37 9.48 -9.17
N ALA A 16 5.61 10.23 -8.35
CA ALA A 16 4.41 9.73 -7.70
C ALA A 16 3.35 9.26 -8.72
N LEU A 17 3.13 10.03 -9.80
CA LEU A 17 2.23 9.63 -10.88
C LEU A 17 2.68 8.34 -11.58
N VAL A 18 3.98 8.23 -11.90
CA VAL A 18 4.54 7.01 -12.51
C VAL A 18 4.39 5.80 -11.59
N GLU A 19 4.62 5.97 -10.29
CA GLU A 19 4.45 4.88 -9.33
C GLU A 19 2.97 4.48 -9.16
N LEU A 20 2.03 5.44 -9.14
CA LEU A 20 0.59 5.15 -9.14
C LEU A 20 0.14 4.41 -10.40
N GLN A 21 0.69 4.77 -11.57
CA GLN A 21 0.43 4.07 -12.83
C GLN A 21 0.95 2.63 -12.77
N ARG A 22 2.17 2.41 -12.28
CA ARG A 22 2.78 1.08 -12.14
C ARG A 22 2.00 0.13 -11.23
N ILE A 23 1.29 0.66 -10.24
CA ILE A 23 0.43 -0.14 -9.36
C ILE A 23 -1.05 -0.10 -9.78
N HIS A 24 -1.36 0.40 -10.99
CA HIS A 24 -2.70 0.46 -11.59
C HIS A 24 -3.75 1.29 -10.82
N PHE A 25 -3.30 2.18 -9.92
CA PHE A 25 -4.17 3.20 -9.33
C PHE A 25 -4.47 4.31 -10.34
N LEU A 26 -3.48 4.71 -11.14
CA LEU A 26 -3.68 5.55 -12.31
C LEU A 26 -3.68 4.69 -13.58
N ASP A 27 -4.74 4.82 -14.37
CA ASP A 27 -5.00 4.10 -15.61
C ASP A 27 -5.95 4.92 -16.48
N ALA A 28 -6.29 4.42 -17.67
CA ALA A 28 -7.19 5.13 -18.59
C ALA A 28 -8.55 5.52 -17.96
N THR A 29 -9.05 4.73 -17.00
CA THR A 29 -10.33 4.98 -16.33
C THR A 29 -10.22 6.14 -15.34
N THR A 30 -9.20 6.12 -14.50
CA THR A 30 -8.96 7.15 -13.48
C THR A 30 -8.43 8.45 -14.09
N GLU A 31 -7.67 8.38 -15.17
CA GLU A 31 -7.23 9.56 -15.93
C GLU A 31 -8.38 10.24 -16.69
N ALA A 32 -9.46 9.52 -17.00
CA ALA A 32 -10.65 10.10 -17.61
C ALA A 32 -11.54 10.89 -16.64
N ALA A 33 -11.27 10.84 -15.33
CA ALA A 33 -12.03 11.60 -14.34
C ALA A 33 -11.85 13.12 -14.55
N THR A 34 -12.97 13.84 -14.68
CA THR A 34 -12.95 15.28 -14.93
C THR A 34 -13.09 16.11 -13.66
N THR A 35 -13.49 15.49 -12.54
CA THR A 35 -13.68 16.17 -11.25
C THR A 35 -12.98 15.44 -10.10
N PRO A 36 -12.52 16.16 -9.06
CA PRO A 36 -11.93 15.54 -7.86
C PRO A 36 -12.78 14.43 -7.23
N SER A 37 -14.10 14.61 -7.13
CA SER A 37 -14.99 13.58 -6.57
C SER A 37 -15.05 12.32 -7.44
N GLN A 38 -15.07 12.46 -8.76
CA GLN A 38 -15.01 11.32 -9.68
C GLN A 38 -13.70 10.55 -9.53
N LEU A 39 -12.57 11.27 -9.46
CA LEU A 39 -11.25 10.67 -9.28
C LEU A 39 -11.15 9.93 -7.94
N LEU A 40 -11.57 10.57 -6.84
CA LEU A 40 -11.54 9.97 -5.51
C LEU A 40 -12.41 8.72 -5.43
N ARG A 41 -13.62 8.75 -6.03
CA ARG A 41 -14.48 7.58 -6.12
C ARG A 41 -13.81 6.44 -6.91
N ALA A 42 -13.17 6.76 -8.04
CA ALA A 42 -12.47 5.75 -8.85
C ALA A 42 -11.26 5.13 -8.12
N PHE A 43 -10.52 5.94 -7.35
CA PHE A 43 -9.49 5.41 -6.44
C PHE A 43 -10.08 4.52 -5.35
N TYR A 44 -11.24 4.88 -4.79
CA TYR A 44 -11.92 4.04 -3.81
C TYR A 44 -12.33 2.69 -4.37
N VAL A 45 -12.87 2.64 -5.59
CA VAL A 45 -13.18 1.39 -6.31
C VAL A 45 -11.97 0.46 -6.40
N LYS A 46 -10.77 1.02 -6.62
CA LYS A 46 -9.52 0.25 -6.66
C LYS A 46 -8.99 -0.13 -5.27
N SER A 47 -9.41 0.55 -4.21
CA SER A 47 -8.88 0.39 -2.84
C SER A 47 -9.64 -0.61 -1.96
N TRP A 48 -10.54 -1.40 -2.55
CA TRP A 48 -11.21 -2.51 -1.90
C TRP A 48 -11.15 -3.76 -2.80
N PRO A 49 -9.99 -4.44 -2.86
CA PRO A 49 -9.83 -5.63 -3.70
C PRO A 49 -10.82 -6.76 -3.38
N GLU A 50 -11.38 -6.80 -2.17
CA GLU A 50 -12.42 -7.74 -1.76
C GLU A 50 -13.79 -7.52 -2.45
N PHE A 51 -14.03 -6.36 -3.07
CA PHE A 51 -15.28 -6.04 -3.73
C PHE A 51 -15.08 -5.98 -5.25
N SER A 52 -15.66 -6.95 -5.96
CA SER A 52 -15.50 -7.11 -7.40
C SER A 52 -16.36 -6.19 -8.27
N SER A 53 -17.12 -5.25 -7.67
CA SER A 53 -17.98 -4.33 -8.43
C SER A 53 -18.09 -2.95 -7.80
N ASP A 54 -18.24 -1.93 -8.65
CA ASP A 54 -18.47 -0.54 -8.24
C ASP A 54 -19.69 -0.38 -7.35
N ALA A 55 -20.73 -1.19 -7.54
CA ALA A 55 -21.94 -1.17 -6.72
C ALA A 55 -21.65 -1.63 -5.28
N SER A 56 -20.85 -2.69 -5.12
CA SER A 56 -20.42 -3.17 -3.80
C SER A 56 -19.56 -2.13 -3.07
N VAL A 57 -18.69 -1.43 -3.81
CA VAL A 57 -17.88 -0.34 -3.27
C VAL A 57 -18.75 0.86 -2.88
N ALA A 58 -19.77 1.20 -3.68
CA ALA A 58 -20.70 2.28 -3.35
C ALA A 58 -21.42 2.03 -2.02
N VAL A 59 -21.76 0.77 -1.71
CA VAL A 59 -22.31 0.39 -0.40
C VAL A 59 -21.28 0.62 0.71
N GLN A 60 -20.01 0.29 0.50
CA GLN A 60 -18.97 0.59 1.51
C GLN A 60 -18.77 2.08 1.73
N LEU A 61 -18.87 2.88 0.68
CA LEU A 61 -18.81 4.34 0.78
C LEU A 61 -19.97 4.92 1.59
N THR A 62 -21.12 4.25 1.68
CA THR A 62 -22.20 4.69 2.60
C THR A 62 -21.85 4.49 4.08
N ASN A 63 -20.88 3.63 4.40
CA ASN A 63 -20.42 3.37 5.77
C ASN A 63 -19.35 4.38 6.23
N LEU A 64 -18.86 5.24 5.34
CA LEU A 64 -17.87 6.26 5.66
C LEU A 64 -18.54 7.64 5.75
N LEU A 65 -18.11 8.45 6.71
CA LEU A 65 -18.60 9.82 6.89
C LEU A 65 -17.68 10.81 6.19
N ALA A 66 -18.18 11.51 5.16
CA ALA A 66 -17.43 12.56 4.46
C ALA A 66 -17.49 13.88 5.26
N THR A 67 -18.66 14.17 5.85
CA THR A 67 -18.92 15.30 6.74
C THR A 67 -19.72 14.79 7.95
N PRO A 68 -19.97 15.62 8.99
CA PRO A 68 -20.83 15.23 10.11
C PRO A 68 -22.24 14.77 9.69
N ASP A 69 -22.75 15.31 8.57
CA ASP A 69 -24.14 15.12 8.14
C ASP A 69 -24.28 14.28 6.86
N GLN A 70 -23.17 13.90 6.21
CA GLN A 70 -23.21 13.23 4.90
C GLN A 70 -22.19 12.08 4.81
N ASN A 71 -22.66 10.93 4.33
CA ASN A 71 -21.79 9.79 4.00
C ASN A 71 -21.01 10.03 2.69
N ALA A 72 -19.94 9.25 2.47
CA ALA A 72 -19.04 9.41 1.34
C ALA A 72 -19.71 9.16 -0.01
N GLN A 73 -20.58 8.16 -0.10
CA GLN A 73 -21.28 7.85 -1.35
C GLN A 73 -22.19 9.01 -1.78
N THR A 74 -22.97 9.56 -0.85
CA THR A 74 -23.82 10.72 -1.13
C THR A 74 -22.96 11.94 -1.48
N PHE A 75 -21.89 12.21 -0.73
CA PHE A 75 -21.02 13.37 -0.98
C PHE A 75 -20.40 13.31 -2.37
N LEU A 76 -19.77 12.19 -2.73
CA LEU A 76 -19.02 12.01 -3.99
C LEU A 76 -19.93 11.92 -5.21
N THR A 77 -21.25 11.77 -5.03
CA THR A 77 -22.22 11.79 -6.13
C THR A 77 -22.96 13.12 -6.28
N SER A 78 -22.96 13.96 -5.24
CA SER A 78 -23.64 15.26 -5.26
C SER A 78 -22.71 16.47 -5.42
N HIS A 79 -21.40 16.29 -5.34
CA HIS A 79 -20.41 17.37 -5.43
C HIS A 79 -19.29 17.00 -6.41
N ASP A 80 -18.79 17.98 -7.15
CA ASP A 80 -17.64 17.79 -8.05
C ASP A 80 -16.29 18.03 -7.34
N ASN A 81 -16.26 18.96 -6.40
CA ASN A 81 -15.08 19.33 -5.61
C ASN A 81 -14.90 18.42 -4.37
N VAL A 82 -13.64 18.28 -3.94
CA VAL A 82 -13.29 17.58 -2.71
C VAL A 82 -12.55 18.55 -1.78
N PRO A 83 -13.21 19.04 -0.72
CA PRO A 83 -12.54 19.76 0.35
C PRO A 83 -11.45 18.91 1.00
N VAL A 84 -10.35 19.54 1.40
CA VAL A 84 -9.22 18.89 2.08
C VAL A 84 -9.71 18.16 3.34
N THR A 85 -10.64 18.75 4.09
CA THR A 85 -11.27 18.13 5.27
C THR A 85 -12.03 16.86 4.92
N VAL A 86 -12.82 16.87 3.85
CA VAL A 86 -13.56 15.68 3.39
C VAL A 86 -12.60 14.55 3.02
N PHE A 87 -11.53 14.85 2.28
CA PHE A 87 -10.52 13.84 1.95
C PHE A 87 -9.93 13.20 3.22
N TYR A 88 -9.52 14.01 4.21
CA TYR A 88 -8.91 13.46 5.43
C TYR A 88 -9.90 12.81 6.40
N ASN A 89 -11.18 13.20 6.39
CA ASN A 89 -12.23 12.45 7.10
C ASN A 89 -12.30 11.01 6.59
N LEU A 90 -12.35 10.84 5.26
CA LEU A 90 -12.42 9.53 4.63
C LEU A 90 -11.09 8.77 4.76
N ALA A 91 -9.95 9.45 4.60
CA ALA A 91 -8.63 8.85 4.76
C ALA A 91 -8.42 8.31 6.18
N LEU A 92 -8.73 9.09 7.22
CA LEU A 92 -8.58 8.64 8.62
C LEU A 92 -9.41 7.39 8.92
N GLN A 93 -10.67 7.34 8.43
CA GLN A 93 -11.51 6.14 8.56
C GLN A 93 -10.89 4.93 7.85
N ARG A 94 -10.35 5.11 6.63
CA ARG A 94 -9.67 4.03 5.90
C ARG A 94 -8.34 3.61 6.52
N LEU A 95 -7.69 4.51 7.24
CA LEU A 95 -6.52 4.23 8.08
C LEU A 95 -6.91 3.62 9.45
N ASN A 96 -8.17 3.21 9.64
CA ASN A 96 -8.72 2.59 10.85
C ASN A 96 -8.80 3.52 12.08
N PHE A 97 -8.83 4.84 11.89
CA PHE A 97 -9.17 5.79 12.95
C PHE A 97 -10.69 6.02 12.99
N ALA A 98 -11.28 5.93 14.18
CA ALA A 98 -12.71 6.01 14.38
C ALA A 98 -13.18 7.47 14.59
N PRO A 99 -14.19 7.95 13.84
CA PRO A 99 -14.76 9.28 14.06
C PRO A 99 -15.44 9.35 15.44
N GLY A 100 -15.34 10.50 16.12
CA GLY A 100 -15.86 10.72 17.47
C GLY A 100 -15.00 10.13 18.59
N GLN A 101 -14.05 9.24 18.28
CA GLN A 101 -13.09 8.67 19.24
C GLN A 101 -11.66 9.15 18.97
N ASP A 102 -11.17 8.94 17.75
CA ASP A 102 -9.80 9.27 17.37
C ASP A 102 -9.68 10.66 16.74
N PHE A 103 -10.75 11.14 16.08
CA PHE A 103 -10.79 12.45 15.43
C PHE A 103 -12.22 13.02 15.35
N ASP A 104 -12.32 14.33 15.12
CA ASP A 104 -13.57 15.05 14.88
C ASP A 104 -13.74 15.28 13.37
N LEU A 105 -14.94 14.99 12.85
CA LEU A 105 -15.29 15.18 11.43
C LEU A 105 -15.28 16.66 11.01
N ALA A 106 -15.44 17.58 11.96
CA ALA A 106 -15.36 19.02 11.69
C ALA A 106 -13.92 19.51 11.49
N ASP A 107 -12.92 18.83 12.07
CA ASP A 107 -11.52 19.21 12.00
C ASP A 107 -10.55 17.99 12.03
N PRO A 108 -10.50 17.23 10.92
CA PRO A 108 -9.59 16.08 10.83
C PRO A 108 -8.12 16.47 10.81
N LEU A 109 -7.79 17.70 10.37
CA LEU A 109 -6.40 18.16 10.23
C LEU A 109 -5.71 18.36 11.59
N THR A 110 -6.46 18.78 12.61
CA THR A 110 -5.97 18.79 14.00
C THR A 110 -5.58 17.39 14.46
N ALA A 111 -6.37 16.36 14.13
CA ALA A 111 -6.05 14.98 14.45
C ALA A 111 -4.83 14.48 13.66
N MET A 112 -4.75 14.75 12.36
CA MET A 112 -3.57 14.44 11.52
C MET A 112 -2.29 15.00 12.16
N THR A 113 -2.31 16.27 12.57
CA THR A 113 -1.17 16.94 13.23
C THR A 113 -0.82 16.30 14.57
N LYS A 114 -1.83 16.04 15.42
CA LYS A 114 -1.64 15.44 16.75
C LYS A 114 -1.07 14.03 16.68
N ILE A 115 -1.55 13.25 15.70
CA ILE A 115 -1.12 11.87 15.45
C ILE A 115 0.21 11.85 14.67
N GLN A 116 0.59 12.97 14.04
CA GLN A 116 1.77 13.09 13.16
C GLN A 116 1.64 12.28 11.86
N LEU A 117 0.42 12.20 11.33
CA LEU A 117 0.19 11.70 9.98
C LEU A 117 0.49 12.82 8.96
N PRO A 118 1.05 12.47 7.80
CA PRO A 118 1.43 13.46 6.81
C PRO A 118 0.19 14.02 6.09
N VAL A 119 0.23 15.32 5.79
CA VAL A 119 -0.78 16.01 5.00
C VAL A 119 -0.12 16.45 3.70
N SER A 120 -0.70 16.05 2.57
CA SER A 120 -0.23 16.44 1.24
C SER A 120 -0.29 17.96 1.06
N PRO A 121 0.73 18.58 0.44
CA PRO A 121 0.69 19.98 0.07
C PRO A 121 -0.55 20.31 -0.76
N HIS A 122 -1.16 21.46 -0.47
CA HIS A 122 -2.33 21.98 -1.17
C HIS A 122 -2.32 23.51 -1.10
N ALA A 123 -2.81 24.16 -2.16
CA ALA A 123 -2.86 25.61 -2.25
C ALA A 123 -4.09 26.22 -1.56
N THR A 124 -5.21 25.49 -1.51
CA THR A 124 -6.49 25.97 -0.99
C THR A 124 -7.18 24.93 -0.12
N THR A 125 -8.36 25.24 0.40
CA THR A 125 -9.18 24.30 1.19
C THR A 125 -9.82 23.19 0.35
N GLU A 126 -9.64 23.20 -0.97
CA GLU A 126 -10.15 22.19 -1.90
C GLU A 126 -9.01 21.62 -2.74
N PHE A 127 -9.04 20.31 -2.97
CA PHE A 127 -8.07 19.65 -3.82
C PHE A 127 -8.41 19.83 -5.29
N THR A 128 -7.43 20.26 -6.08
CA THR A 128 -7.42 20.05 -7.52
C THR A 128 -7.24 18.56 -7.86
N LEU A 129 -7.50 18.16 -9.11
CA LEU A 129 -7.23 16.79 -9.57
C LEU A 129 -5.78 16.37 -9.32
N ASP A 130 -4.82 17.25 -9.59
CA ASP A 130 -3.41 16.92 -9.45
C ASP A 130 -2.99 16.82 -7.98
N GLU A 131 -3.45 17.73 -7.11
CA GLU A 131 -3.19 17.62 -5.68
C GLU A 131 -3.85 16.37 -5.07
N LEU A 132 -5.03 15.97 -5.56
CA LEU A 132 -5.71 14.75 -5.10
C LEU A 132 -4.92 13.49 -5.46
N LYS A 133 -4.29 13.43 -6.65
CA LYS A 133 -3.38 12.33 -7.01
C LYS A 133 -2.17 12.28 -6.07
N GLN A 134 -1.60 13.43 -5.71
CA GLN A 134 -0.49 13.49 -4.77
C GLN A 134 -0.92 13.08 -3.35
N ALA A 135 -2.09 13.52 -2.91
CA ALA A 135 -2.65 13.16 -1.62
C ALA A 135 -2.94 11.66 -1.52
N TRP A 136 -3.46 11.06 -2.60
CA TRP A 136 -3.68 9.62 -2.67
C TRP A 136 -2.37 8.81 -2.64
N TYR A 137 -1.35 9.25 -3.40
CA TYR A 137 -0.01 8.63 -3.36
C TYR A 137 0.56 8.63 -1.94
N LEU A 138 0.49 9.78 -1.25
CA LEU A 138 0.96 9.91 0.13
C LEU A 138 0.13 9.05 1.09
N LEU A 139 -1.18 8.98 0.89
CA LEU A 139 -2.08 8.14 1.69
C LEU A 139 -1.70 6.65 1.60
N LEU A 140 -1.43 6.15 0.39
CA LEU A 140 -0.97 4.77 0.19
C LEU A 140 0.34 4.47 0.97
N ALA A 141 1.23 5.46 1.07
CA ALA A 141 2.45 5.35 1.85
C ALA A 141 2.27 5.62 3.35
N THR A 142 1.11 6.10 3.80
CA THR A 142 0.86 6.51 5.20
C THR A 142 0.52 5.32 6.08
N HIS A 143 1.06 5.28 7.30
CA HIS A 143 0.69 4.27 8.29
C HIS A 143 -0.76 4.39 8.75
N THR A 144 -1.41 3.25 8.85
CA THR A 144 -2.70 3.04 9.52
C THR A 144 -2.54 3.12 11.04
N LYS A 145 -3.66 3.06 11.77
CA LYS A 145 -3.69 2.97 13.24
C LYS A 145 -2.92 1.75 13.79
N THR A 146 -2.76 0.69 12.99
CA THR A 146 -2.05 -0.55 13.37
C THR A 146 -0.58 -0.57 12.94
N GLY A 147 -0.10 0.48 12.27
CA GLY A 147 1.33 0.69 11.99
C GLY A 147 1.84 0.19 10.64
N GLN A 148 1.06 -0.61 9.90
CA GLN A 148 1.37 -0.91 8.49
C GLN A 148 0.94 0.23 7.57
N THR A 149 1.55 0.37 6.39
CA THR A 149 1.09 1.37 5.41
C THR A 149 -0.30 1.04 4.88
N PHE A 150 -1.02 2.03 4.36
CA PHE A 150 -2.32 1.78 3.73
C PHE A 150 -2.19 0.82 2.55
N LEU A 151 -1.15 0.95 1.72
CA LEU A 151 -0.91 0.01 0.62
C LEU A 151 -0.63 -1.42 1.11
N ASP A 152 0.07 -1.59 2.24
CA ASP A 152 0.23 -2.93 2.86
C ASP A 152 -1.12 -3.46 3.36
N GLN A 153 -2.00 -2.61 3.89
CA GLN A 153 -3.38 -3.03 4.25
C GLN A 153 -4.15 -3.52 3.02
N LEU A 154 -4.11 -2.79 1.91
CA LEU A 154 -4.72 -3.25 0.67
C LEU A 154 -4.09 -4.55 0.17
N THR A 155 -2.78 -4.70 0.33
CA THR A 155 -2.03 -5.93 0.00
C THR A 155 -2.56 -7.12 0.78
N THR A 156 -2.80 -6.97 2.09
CA THR A 156 -3.38 -8.05 2.92
C THR A 156 -4.80 -8.44 2.51
N HIS A 157 -5.51 -7.56 1.81
CA HIS A 157 -6.85 -7.82 1.26
C HIS A 157 -6.80 -8.33 -0.20
N GLY A 158 -5.60 -8.55 -0.75
CA GLY A 158 -5.42 -9.15 -2.08
C GLY A 158 -5.18 -8.16 -3.22
N TYR A 159 -4.87 -6.88 -2.94
CA TYR A 159 -4.66 -5.88 -4.00
C TYR A 159 -3.64 -6.30 -5.06
N PHE A 160 -2.53 -6.94 -4.65
CA PHE A 160 -1.48 -7.38 -5.56
C PHE A 160 -1.68 -8.79 -6.13
N VAL A 161 -2.76 -9.51 -5.78
CA VAL A 161 -3.01 -10.87 -6.33
C VAL A 161 -3.05 -10.89 -7.86
N PRO A 162 -3.74 -9.94 -8.55
CA PRO A 162 -3.70 -9.89 -10.01
C PRO A 162 -2.31 -9.69 -10.61
N PHE A 163 -1.36 -9.14 -9.84
CA PHE A 163 0.00 -8.84 -10.28
C PHE A 163 0.93 -10.06 -10.26
N TYR A 164 0.54 -11.16 -9.60
CA TYR A 164 1.38 -12.35 -9.46
C TYR A 164 1.73 -12.98 -10.81
N HIS A 165 0.76 -13.02 -11.73
CA HIS A 165 0.91 -13.68 -13.03
C HIS A 165 0.84 -12.71 -14.20
N ASP A 166 0.78 -11.40 -13.94
CA ASP A 166 0.87 -10.39 -14.99
C ASP A 166 2.32 -10.31 -15.51
N PRO A 167 2.58 -10.65 -16.78
CA PRO A 167 3.92 -10.62 -17.36
C PRO A 167 4.47 -9.20 -17.52
N THR A 168 3.61 -8.18 -17.44
CA THR A 168 4.01 -6.76 -17.53
C THR A 168 4.40 -6.18 -16.18
N THR A 169 4.06 -6.85 -15.08
CA THR A 169 4.44 -6.41 -13.74
C THR A 169 5.95 -6.61 -13.53
N PRO A 170 6.71 -5.54 -13.22
CA PRO A 170 8.12 -5.68 -12.90
C PRO A 170 8.30 -6.47 -11.59
N LYS A 171 9.30 -7.34 -11.55
CA LYS A 171 9.68 -8.11 -10.36
C LYS A 171 11.17 -7.83 -10.06
N PRO A 172 11.48 -7.02 -9.02
CA PRO A 172 10.57 -6.46 -8.02
C PRO A 172 9.73 -5.27 -8.54
N LEU A 173 8.50 -5.15 -8.04
CA LEU A 173 7.69 -3.93 -8.15
C LEU A 173 8.04 -3.04 -6.97
N LEU A 174 8.30 -1.75 -7.23
CA LEU A 174 8.65 -0.78 -6.21
C LEU A 174 7.58 0.31 -6.10
N PHE A 175 7.21 0.66 -4.87
CA PHE A 175 6.38 1.81 -4.53
C PHE A 175 6.98 2.55 -3.33
N ASN A 176 7.14 3.87 -3.43
CA ASN A 176 7.81 4.73 -2.45
C ASN A 176 9.14 4.14 -1.94
N GLY A 177 9.91 3.54 -2.86
CA GLY A 177 11.22 2.93 -2.60
C GLY A 177 11.18 1.56 -1.91
N LYS A 178 10.02 0.95 -1.73
CA LYS A 178 9.84 -0.35 -1.06
C LYS A 178 9.38 -1.42 -2.04
N ALA A 179 9.93 -2.62 -1.93
CA ALA A 179 9.45 -3.77 -2.69
C ALA A 179 8.02 -4.13 -2.27
N GLN A 180 7.15 -4.30 -3.25
CA GLN A 180 5.75 -4.69 -3.06
C GLN A 180 5.59 -6.21 -3.16
N ALA A 181 4.58 -6.76 -2.50
CA ALA A 181 4.33 -8.20 -2.46
C ALA A 181 3.67 -8.70 -3.75
N VAL A 182 4.41 -8.72 -4.87
CA VAL A 182 3.97 -9.19 -6.20
C VAL A 182 4.49 -10.60 -6.55
N PHE A 183 4.94 -11.34 -5.55
CA PHE A 183 5.33 -12.74 -5.68
C PHE A 183 4.21 -13.62 -5.10
N ASP A 184 3.83 -14.66 -5.84
CA ASP A 184 2.88 -15.64 -5.34
C ASP A 184 3.50 -16.46 -4.21
N THR A 185 2.98 -16.28 -2.99
CA THR A 185 3.44 -16.97 -1.80
C THR A 185 2.95 -18.43 -1.73
N HIS A 186 2.00 -18.83 -2.58
CA HIS A 186 1.62 -20.23 -2.76
C HIS A 186 2.64 -20.99 -3.64
N ASP A 187 3.41 -20.27 -4.46
CA ASP A 187 4.45 -20.82 -5.33
C ASP A 187 5.86 -20.56 -4.77
N LEU A 188 6.10 -20.92 -3.51
CA LEU A 188 7.43 -20.87 -2.89
C LEU A 188 8.13 -22.23 -2.97
N ARG A 189 9.39 -22.21 -3.42
CA ARG A 189 10.28 -23.37 -3.35
C ARG A 189 10.91 -23.45 -1.97
N ARG A 190 10.85 -24.64 -1.38
CA ARG A 190 11.45 -24.99 -0.09
C ARG A 190 12.42 -26.12 -0.34
N GLU A 191 13.70 -25.83 -0.20
CA GLU A 191 14.77 -26.75 -0.56
C GLU A 191 15.75 -26.90 0.60
N VAL A 192 16.41 -28.04 0.66
CA VAL A 192 17.51 -28.31 1.58
C VAL A 192 18.74 -28.65 0.76
N VAL A 193 19.84 -27.98 1.07
CA VAL A 193 21.16 -28.26 0.49
C VAL A 193 22.18 -28.48 1.60
N TYR A 194 23.31 -29.07 1.25
CA TYR A 194 24.46 -29.23 2.15
C TYR A 194 25.62 -28.44 1.57
N VAL A 195 26.05 -27.42 2.29
CA VAL A 195 27.16 -26.55 1.90
C VAL A 195 28.43 -27.04 2.58
N GLU A 196 29.45 -27.37 1.79
CA GLU A 196 30.76 -27.77 2.31
C GLU A 196 31.46 -26.58 2.98
N SER A 197 31.86 -26.75 4.23
CA SER A 197 32.64 -25.77 4.97
C SER A 197 34.16 -25.99 4.79
N SER A 198 34.98 -25.08 5.31
CA SER A 198 36.44 -25.26 5.36
C SER A 198 36.93 -26.00 6.61
N GLN A 199 36.03 -26.48 7.47
CA GLN A 199 36.33 -27.07 8.77
C GLN A 199 36.20 -28.60 8.75
N ASP A 200 36.86 -29.25 9.71
CA ASP A 200 36.75 -30.68 10.06
C ASP A 200 36.65 -30.72 11.60
N THR A 201 35.46 -30.44 12.13
CA THR A 201 35.29 -30.25 13.59
C THR A 201 35.10 -31.55 14.34
N ASP A 202 34.69 -32.62 13.65
CA ASP A 202 34.56 -33.97 14.18
C ASP A 202 35.81 -34.84 13.95
N HIS A 203 36.81 -34.32 13.25
CA HIS A 203 38.14 -34.91 13.03
C HIS A 203 38.08 -36.25 12.26
N ASP A 204 37.18 -36.35 11.29
CA ASP A 204 37.02 -37.55 10.45
C ASP A 204 37.91 -37.53 9.18
N GLY A 205 38.61 -36.41 8.93
CA GLY A 205 39.48 -36.21 7.77
C GLY A 205 38.73 -35.71 6.52
N GLN A 206 37.44 -35.42 6.63
CA GLN A 206 36.58 -34.80 5.61
C GLN A 206 36.13 -33.42 6.07
N ARG A 207 35.56 -32.64 5.15
CA ARG A 207 35.04 -31.29 5.47
C ARG A 207 33.61 -31.38 5.98
N ASP A 208 33.29 -30.60 7.00
CA ASP A 208 31.95 -30.53 7.56
C ASP A 208 30.94 -30.04 6.51
N LEU A 209 29.83 -30.76 6.36
CA LEU A 209 28.70 -30.38 5.52
C LEU A 209 27.61 -29.69 6.34
N LEU A 210 27.35 -28.42 6.06
CA LEU A 210 26.36 -27.60 6.76
C LEU A 210 25.01 -27.67 6.03
N LYS A 211 23.98 -28.17 6.70
CA LYS A 211 22.60 -28.12 6.19
C LYS A 211 22.15 -26.67 6.06
N VAL A 212 21.64 -26.30 4.89
CA VAL A 212 21.05 -24.99 4.62
C VAL A 212 19.65 -25.17 4.07
N GLU A 213 18.68 -24.48 4.67
CA GLU A 213 17.30 -24.41 4.17
C GLU A 213 17.12 -23.15 3.32
N ILE A 214 16.54 -23.31 2.14
CA ILE A 214 16.31 -22.25 1.17
C ILE A 214 14.81 -22.10 0.94
N LEU A 215 14.30 -20.89 1.17
CA LEU A 215 12.97 -20.46 0.77
C LEU A 215 13.11 -19.39 -0.33
N ARG A 216 12.62 -19.67 -1.54
CA ARG A 216 12.73 -18.76 -2.68
C ARG A 216 11.45 -18.71 -3.52
N PRO A 217 11.15 -17.59 -4.21
CA PRO A 217 10.02 -17.53 -5.14
C PRO A 217 10.17 -18.50 -6.31
N GLY A 218 9.08 -19.15 -6.74
CA GLY A 218 9.08 -20.07 -7.89
C GLY A 218 9.57 -19.43 -9.19
N ALA A 219 9.37 -18.12 -9.35
CA ALA A 219 9.91 -17.34 -10.48
C ALA A 219 11.44 -17.44 -10.66
N THR A 220 12.19 -17.85 -9.62
CA THR A 220 13.62 -18.08 -9.71
C THR A 220 13.99 -19.33 -10.52
N ASP A 221 13.06 -20.28 -10.71
CA ASP A 221 13.23 -21.44 -11.61
C ASP A 221 13.36 -20.99 -13.07
N THR A 222 12.71 -19.90 -13.45
CA THR A 222 12.72 -19.35 -14.82
C THR A 222 13.74 -18.22 -14.99
N GLY A 223 14.75 -18.15 -14.13
CA GLY A 223 15.91 -17.27 -14.29
C GLY A 223 15.88 -15.94 -13.55
N LEU A 224 14.77 -15.59 -12.87
CA LEU A 224 14.74 -14.40 -12.02
C LEU A 224 15.81 -14.54 -10.92
N LYS A 225 16.62 -13.50 -10.74
CA LYS A 225 17.59 -13.41 -9.65
C LYS A 225 17.03 -12.52 -8.55
N VAL A 226 17.16 -12.97 -7.31
CA VAL A 226 16.68 -12.27 -6.11
C VAL A 226 17.80 -12.15 -5.09
N PRO A 227 17.82 -11.11 -4.24
CA PRO A 227 18.74 -11.05 -3.11
C PRO A 227 18.39 -12.14 -2.08
N VAL A 228 19.37 -12.47 -1.23
CA VAL A 228 19.22 -13.43 -0.14
C VAL A 228 19.24 -12.72 1.19
N LEU A 229 18.25 -13.00 2.04
CA LEU A 229 18.29 -12.66 3.47
C LEU A 229 18.75 -13.91 4.23
N TYR A 230 20.04 -13.94 4.59
CA TYR A 230 20.64 -15.09 5.27
C TYR A 230 20.50 -14.95 6.79
N THR A 231 19.99 -15.99 7.45
CA THR A 231 19.88 -16.08 8.91
C THR A 231 20.73 -17.25 9.41
N ALA A 232 21.88 -16.95 10.02
CA ALA A 232 22.67 -17.95 10.72
C ALA A 232 22.07 -18.20 12.11
N SER A 233 21.36 -19.32 12.27
CA SER A 233 20.72 -19.71 13.53
C SER A 233 21.21 -21.09 13.96
N PRO A 234 21.86 -21.23 15.12
CA PRO A 234 22.27 -22.54 15.65
C PRO A 234 21.10 -23.35 16.22
N TYR A 235 19.88 -22.80 16.21
CA TYR A 235 18.67 -23.43 16.78
C TYR A 235 17.65 -23.85 15.72
N ASN A 236 18.00 -23.73 14.44
CA ASN A 236 17.11 -24.04 13.32
C ASN A 236 17.34 -25.45 12.79
#